data_AF-A0A952C4Q0-F1
#
_entry.id   AF-A0A952C4Q0-F1
#
_cell.length_a   1.000
_cell.length_b   1.000
_cell.length_c   1.000
_cell.angle_alpha   90.00
_cell.angle_beta   90.00
_cell.angle_gamma   90.00
#
_symmetry.space_group_name_H-M   'P 1'
#
loop_
_entity.id
_entity.type
_entity.pdbx_description
1 polymer ?
#
loop_
_entity_poly.entity_id
_entity_poly.type
_entity_poly.pdbx_seq_one_letter_code
_entity_poly.pdbx_strand_id
1 'polypeptide(L)'
;MIKNALHKVLKITDPAVLGEHILVQGGAFRNPGVQRALELLLGRSVTCPDIAELMGAYGAALAACDSWQAARQASRFIDLAVLETVGDFDKKQIHCRGCTNQCSVTKLRFENGNTFYTGNRCERIYTNRGANRTKGANLLEQKQRLLFERPTQSDAPPRLTIGLPRVLNMYERYPFWATLFVECGFAVRLSEPSTNALYERGASTVASENICFPAKLAHGHIFNLIEAGVDRIFFPMVATEESDFCDSDRTFNCPIVTGYAEVLGSTIDPESSAAIPLDSPPVTFGDHELLRRICANYLSGLGVSRSTIDRAFELAMAAQQRYKADVRAAALAILERARVEGRLVVVLLTRPYHLDGLINHRVPDILADFGVDIITEDAIPLEHGARLDNRFAVTLWEDTNRLFYAAKWASRQPDVEVVQLNSFGCGPDVIATDEVRAILAAAGKGLTVLRIDEIESLGSARL
;
A
#
# COMPACT_ATOMS: atom_id res chain seq x y z
N MET A 1 7.25 -25.19 -5.60
CA MET A 1 6.18 -24.59 -4.78
C MET A 1 6.45 -24.73 -3.28
N ILE A 2 6.42 -25.93 -2.68
CA ILE A 2 6.53 -26.14 -1.22
C ILE A 2 7.80 -25.54 -0.61
N LYS A 3 8.95 -25.71 -1.26
CA LYS A 3 10.22 -25.07 -0.83
C LYS A 3 10.14 -23.54 -0.75
N ASN A 4 9.44 -22.89 -1.70
CA ASN A 4 9.24 -21.44 -1.65
C ASN A 4 8.31 -21.07 -0.48
N ALA A 5 7.23 -21.83 -0.27
CA ALA A 5 6.32 -21.59 0.85
C ALA A 5 7.03 -21.72 2.21
N LEU A 6 7.81 -22.79 2.43
CA LEU A 6 8.56 -22.99 3.67
C LEU A 6 9.67 -21.95 3.84
N HIS A 7 10.59 -21.83 2.89
CA HIS A 7 11.82 -21.07 3.10
C HIS A 7 11.69 -19.59 2.78
N LYS A 8 10.87 -19.19 1.79
CA LYS A 8 10.73 -17.78 1.40
C LYS A 8 9.53 -17.11 2.05
N VAL A 9 8.39 -17.80 2.11
CA VAL A 9 7.17 -17.22 2.69
C VAL A 9 7.21 -17.32 4.22
N LEU A 10 7.29 -18.53 4.75
CA LEU A 10 7.27 -18.79 6.18
C LEU A 10 8.64 -18.60 6.87
N LYS A 11 9.72 -18.44 6.08
CA LYS A 11 11.10 -18.33 6.58
C LYS A 11 11.54 -19.50 7.49
N ILE A 12 10.98 -20.69 7.30
CA ILE A 12 11.32 -21.88 8.08
C ILE A 12 12.60 -22.49 7.49
N THR A 13 13.70 -22.37 8.22
CA THR A 13 14.99 -22.98 7.89
C THR A 13 15.25 -24.25 8.70
N ASP A 14 14.73 -24.33 9.92
CA ASP A 14 14.76 -25.51 10.78
C ASP A 14 13.34 -26.09 10.95
N PRO A 15 13.06 -27.29 10.41
CA PRO A 15 11.80 -27.99 10.63
C PRO A 15 11.44 -28.22 12.10
N ALA A 16 12.41 -28.20 13.03
CA ALA A 16 12.14 -28.38 14.45
C ALA A 16 11.25 -27.28 15.06
N VAL A 17 11.28 -26.07 14.49
CA VAL A 17 10.45 -24.93 14.93
C VAL A 17 8.95 -25.21 14.77
N LEU A 18 8.57 -26.11 13.85
CA LEU A 18 7.18 -26.50 13.62
C LEU A 18 6.63 -27.42 14.73
N GLY A 19 7.48 -27.91 15.63
CA GLY A 19 7.10 -28.90 16.63
C GLY A 19 6.87 -30.29 16.05
N GLU A 20 6.40 -31.21 16.89
CA GLU A 20 6.18 -32.61 16.49
C GLU A 20 4.86 -32.84 15.75
N HIS A 21 3.87 -31.97 16.00
CA HIS A 21 2.52 -32.10 15.43
C HIS A 21 2.29 -31.01 14.39
N ILE A 22 2.42 -31.38 13.12
CA ILE A 22 2.27 -30.46 12.00
C ILE A 22 0.89 -30.68 11.39
N LEU A 23 0.00 -29.70 11.55
CA LEU A 23 -1.31 -29.68 10.91
C LEU A 23 -1.24 -28.79 9.65
N VAL A 24 -1.74 -29.29 8.53
CA VAL A 24 -1.90 -28.51 7.30
C VAL A 24 -3.35 -28.38 6.89
N GLN A 25 -3.72 -27.21 6.38
CA GLN A 25 -5.07 -26.88 5.92
C GLN A 25 -5.03 -26.06 4.63
N GLY A 26 -6.18 -26.00 3.94
CA GLY A 26 -6.37 -25.26 2.70
C GLY A 26 -6.46 -26.15 1.45
N GLY A 27 -7.04 -25.60 0.39
CA GLY A 27 -7.37 -26.36 -0.84
C GLY A 27 -6.19 -27.03 -1.54
N ALA A 28 -4.96 -26.54 -1.34
CA ALA A 28 -3.76 -27.16 -1.89
C ALA A 28 -3.51 -28.58 -1.34
N PHE A 29 -3.93 -28.85 -0.10
CA PHE A 29 -3.75 -30.15 0.56
C PHE A 29 -4.84 -31.16 0.20
N ARG A 30 -5.83 -30.77 -0.63
CA ARG A 30 -6.68 -31.73 -1.33
C ARG A 30 -5.91 -32.62 -2.30
N ASN A 31 -4.69 -32.21 -2.68
CA ASN A 31 -3.76 -33.04 -3.45
C ASN A 31 -2.81 -33.79 -2.48
N PRO A 32 -2.96 -35.12 -2.31
CA PRO A 32 -2.09 -35.91 -1.43
C PRO A 32 -0.61 -35.85 -1.81
N GLY A 33 -0.29 -35.58 -3.08
CA GLY A 33 1.08 -35.40 -3.54
C GLY A 33 1.74 -34.15 -2.94
N VAL A 34 0.97 -33.08 -2.68
CA VAL A 34 1.47 -31.87 -2.00
C VAL A 34 1.77 -32.17 -0.53
N GLN A 35 0.86 -32.87 0.16
CA GLN A 35 1.10 -33.34 1.52
C GLN A 35 2.34 -34.24 1.58
N ARG A 36 2.43 -35.25 0.70
CA ARG A 36 3.56 -36.18 0.69
C ARG A 36 4.89 -35.48 0.41
N ALA A 37 4.91 -34.55 -0.54
CA ALA A 37 6.10 -33.77 -0.82
C ALA A 37 6.52 -32.89 0.37
N LEU A 38 5.56 -32.36 1.15
CA LEU A 38 5.84 -31.63 2.37
C LEU A 38 6.45 -32.54 3.45
N GLU A 39 5.88 -33.72 3.68
CA GLU A 39 6.41 -34.71 4.62
C GLU A 39 7.85 -35.11 4.27
N LEU A 40 8.11 -35.39 3.00
CA LEU A 40 9.45 -35.75 2.50
C LEU A 40 10.46 -34.62 2.70
N LEU A 41 10.03 -33.36 2.54
CA LEU A 41 10.90 -32.19 2.74
C LEU A 41 11.18 -31.92 4.22
N LEU A 42 10.19 -32.13 5.08
CA LEU A 42 10.33 -31.90 6.53
C LEU A 42 10.93 -33.10 7.27
N GLY A 43 10.92 -34.29 6.65
CA GLY A 43 11.29 -35.55 7.31
C GLY A 43 10.34 -35.93 8.46
N ARG A 44 9.11 -35.42 8.45
CA ARG A 44 8.11 -35.57 9.52
C ARG A 44 6.75 -35.93 8.93
N SER A 45 5.93 -36.64 9.70
CA SER A 45 4.53 -36.84 9.36
C SER A 45 3.76 -35.54 9.49
N VAL A 46 2.82 -35.32 8.57
CA VAL A 46 1.97 -34.14 8.56
C VAL A 46 0.52 -34.58 8.59
N THR A 47 -0.22 -34.09 9.58
CA THR A 47 -1.66 -34.35 9.71
C THR A 47 -2.42 -33.40 8.81
N CYS A 48 -3.18 -33.97 7.87
CA CYS A 48 -4.14 -33.23 7.06
C CYS A 48 -5.55 -33.66 7.49
N PRO A 49 -6.44 -32.73 7.87
CA PRO A 49 -7.86 -33.04 8.07
C PRO A 49 -8.48 -33.64 6.81
N ASP A 50 -9.53 -34.45 7.00
CA ASP A 50 -10.32 -35.07 5.93
C ASP A 50 -11.07 -34.06 5.06
N ILE A 51 -11.30 -32.85 5.58
CA ILE A 51 -11.93 -31.71 4.88
C ILE A 51 -11.04 -30.45 4.91
N ALA A 52 -9.74 -30.60 4.68
CA ALA A 52 -8.74 -29.52 4.79
C ALA A 52 -9.09 -28.25 4.00
N GLU A 53 -9.78 -28.37 2.87
CA GLU A 53 -10.24 -27.26 2.03
C GLU A 53 -11.44 -26.50 2.60
N LEU A 54 -12.20 -27.10 3.53
CA LEU A 54 -13.42 -26.55 4.10
C LEU A 54 -13.24 -26.02 5.52
N MET A 55 -12.04 -26.12 6.11
CA MET A 55 -11.79 -25.75 7.51
C MET A 55 -12.22 -24.32 7.85
N GLY A 56 -12.05 -23.36 6.93
CA GLY A 56 -12.52 -21.98 7.13
C GLY A 56 -14.05 -21.87 7.16
N ALA A 57 -14.75 -22.58 6.27
CA ALA A 57 -16.21 -22.62 6.26
C ALA A 57 -16.76 -23.33 7.50
N TYR A 58 -16.08 -24.40 7.94
CA TYR A 58 -16.42 -25.12 9.16
C TYR A 58 -16.26 -24.23 10.41
N GLY A 59 -15.14 -23.48 10.50
CA GLY A 59 -14.92 -22.50 11.56
C GLY A 59 -15.97 -21.38 11.58
N ALA A 60 -16.37 -20.88 10.40
CA ALA A 60 -17.45 -19.90 10.31
C ALA A 60 -18.80 -20.45 10.79
N ALA A 61 -19.10 -21.72 10.49
CA ALA A 61 -20.30 -22.38 10.99
C ALA A 61 -20.30 -22.54 12.51
N LEU A 62 -19.16 -22.88 13.11
CA LEU A 62 -18.99 -22.94 14.57
C LEU A 62 -19.17 -21.55 15.21
N ALA A 63 -18.53 -20.51 14.66
CA ALA A 63 -18.68 -19.15 15.17
C ALA A 63 -20.13 -18.63 15.09
N ALA A 64 -20.86 -19.00 14.02
CA ALA A 64 -22.28 -18.72 13.90
C ALA A 64 -23.11 -19.46 14.96
N CYS A 65 -22.76 -20.72 15.27
CA CYS A 65 -23.38 -21.50 16.33
C CYS A 65 -23.15 -20.84 17.71
N ASP A 66 -21.92 -20.46 18.04
CA ASP A 66 -21.57 -19.80 19.30
C ASP A 66 -22.30 -18.46 19.46
N SER A 67 -22.35 -17.67 18.38
CA SER A 67 -23.07 -16.39 18.34
C SER A 67 -24.58 -16.60 18.58
N TRP A 68 -25.16 -17.63 17.97
CA TRP A 68 -26.55 -18.00 18.19
C TRP A 68 -26.81 -18.48 19.62
N GLN A 69 -25.92 -19.28 20.20
CA GLN A 69 -26.05 -19.75 21.58
C GLN A 69 -25.98 -18.59 22.59
N ALA A 70 -25.15 -17.58 22.33
CA ALA A 70 -25.02 -16.39 23.16
C ALA A 70 -26.25 -15.48 23.07
N ALA A 71 -26.73 -15.17 21.85
CA ALA A 71 -27.83 -14.23 21.64
C ALA A 71 -29.23 -14.88 21.73
N ARG A 72 -29.33 -16.19 21.50
CA ARG A 72 -30.57 -17.00 21.39
C ARG A 72 -31.65 -16.40 20.49
N GLN A 73 -31.25 -15.67 19.45
CA GLN A 73 -32.18 -15.09 18.49
C GLN A 73 -32.74 -16.17 17.55
N ALA A 74 -33.98 -16.00 17.10
CA ALA A 74 -34.54 -16.90 16.09
C ALA A 74 -33.70 -16.87 14.81
N SER A 75 -33.34 -18.05 14.31
CA SER A 75 -32.56 -18.17 13.06
C SER A 75 -33.39 -17.64 11.89
N ARG A 76 -32.72 -16.89 10.99
CA ARG A 76 -33.29 -16.48 9.69
C ARG A 76 -32.91 -17.44 8.57
N PHE A 77 -32.35 -18.61 8.91
CA PHE A 77 -31.99 -19.62 7.93
C PHE A 77 -33.25 -20.17 7.27
N ILE A 78 -33.27 -20.16 5.94
CA ILE A 78 -34.43 -20.49 5.12
C ILE A 78 -34.44 -21.95 4.62
N ASP A 79 -33.61 -22.82 5.20
CA ASP A 79 -33.40 -24.22 4.79
C ASP A 79 -32.52 -24.40 3.52
N LEU A 80 -31.82 -25.53 3.43
CA LEU A 80 -31.08 -25.96 2.25
C LEU A 80 -32.00 -26.43 1.13
N ALA A 81 -33.21 -26.93 1.45
CA ALA A 81 -34.19 -27.34 0.44
C ALA A 81 -34.53 -26.20 -0.54
N VAL A 82 -34.39 -24.95 -0.10
CA VAL A 82 -34.60 -23.77 -0.95
C VAL A 82 -33.57 -23.70 -2.08
N LEU A 83 -32.36 -24.24 -1.94
CA LEU A 83 -31.34 -24.26 -3.00
C LEU A 83 -31.83 -24.97 -4.26
N GLU A 84 -32.63 -26.04 -4.11
CA GLU A 84 -33.23 -26.77 -5.24
C GLU A 84 -34.36 -25.98 -5.92
N THR A 85 -34.91 -24.99 -5.20
CA THR A 85 -35.99 -24.11 -5.66
C THR A 85 -35.51 -22.72 -6.09
N VAL A 86 -34.21 -22.42 -5.95
CA VAL A 86 -33.63 -21.18 -6.49
C VAL A 86 -33.76 -21.27 -8.01
N GLY A 87 -34.81 -20.65 -8.54
CA GLY A 87 -35.08 -20.60 -9.97
C GLY A 87 -33.99 -19.89 -10.76
N ASP A 88 -34.17 -19.85 -12.08
CA ASP A 88 -33.25 -19.17 -12.97
C ASP A 88 -33.06 -17.70 -12.54
N PHE A 89 -31.82 -17.27 -12.41
CA PHE A 89 -31.45 -15.89 -12.11
C PHE A 89 -30.83 -15.25 -13.34
N ASP A 90 -31.22 -13.99 -13.60
CA ASP A 90 -30.60 -13.20 -14.65
C ASP A 90 -29.18 -12.80 -14.22
N LYS A 91 -28.19 -13.21 -15.01
CA LYS A 91 -26.78 -12.91 -14.78
C LYS A 91 -26.32 -11.88 -15.81
N LYS A 92 -25.92 -10.70 -15.31
CA LYS A 92 -25.37 -9.64 -16.13
C LYS A 92 -23.98 -9.22 -15.65
N GLN A 93 -23.01 -9.22 -16.55
CA GLN A 93 -21.69 -8.67 -16.27
C GLN A 93 -21.71 -7.15 -16.52
N ILE A 94 -21.22 -6.38 -15.54
CA ILE A 94 -21.12 -4.92 -15.59
C ILE A 94 -19.73 -4.49 -15.12
N HIS A 95 -19.27 -3.32 -15.58
CA HIS A 95 -18.00 -2.76 -15.16
C HIS A 95 -18.23 -1.65 -14.14
N CYS A 96 -17.55 -1.72 -13.00
CA CYS A 96 -17.59 -0.68 -11.98
C CYS A 96 -16.96 0.61 -12.49
N ARG A 97 -17.61 1.75 -12.26
CA ARG A 97 -17.08 3.08 -12.62
C ARG A 97 -16.62 3.88 -11.41
N GLY A 98 -16.43 3.21 -10.27
CA GLY A 98 -16.01 3.87 -9.04
C GLY A 98 -14.57 4.37 -9.10
N CYS A 99 -13.64 3.57 -9.63
CA CYS A 99 -12.22 3.90 -9.67
C CYS A 99 -11.55 3.28 -10.89
N THR A 100 -10.24 3.53 -11.04
CA THR A 100 -9.44 3.08 -12.18
C THR A 100 -9.33 1.55 -12.32
N ASN A 101 -9.59 0.78 -11.26
CA ASN A 101 -9.60 -0.70 -11.33
C ASN A 101 -10.75 -1.26 -12.18
N GLN A 102 -11.80 -0.49 -12.42
CA GLN A 102 -12.97 -0.87 -13.24
C GLN A 102 -13.43 -2.33 -13.10
N CYS A 103 -13.61 -2.78 -11.85
CA CYS A 103 -13.83 -4.19 -11.54
C CYS A 103 -14.97 -4.78 -12.38
N SER A 104 -14.75 -6.00 -12.91
CA SER A 104 -15.81 -6.79 -13.54
C SER A 104 -16.74 -7.35 -12.45
N VAL A 105 -17.94 -6.80 -12.38
CA VAL A 105 -18.96 -7.17 -11.40
C VAL A 105 -20.03 -7.99 -12.07
N THR A 106 -20.35 -9.14 -11.48
CA THR A 106 -21.51 -9.94 -11.86
C THR A 106 -22.70 -9.49 -11.04
N LYS A 107 -23.72 -8.94 -11.71
CA LYS A 107 -25.04 -8.66 -11.15
C LYS A 107 -25.91 -9.89 -11.34
N LEU A 108 -26.49 -10.39 -10.25
CA LEU A 108 -27.42 -11.51 -10.18
C LEU A 108 -28.79 -10.97 -9.79
N ARG A 109 -29.80 -11.16 -10.63
CA ARG A 109 -31.18 -10.75 -10.34
C ARG A 109 -32.06 -11.99 -10.23
N PHE A 110 -32.68 -12.16 -9.07
CA PHE A 110 -33.56 -13.28 -8.77
C PHE A 110 -35.03 -12.90 -9.06
N GLU A 111 -35.88 -13.90 -9.31
CA GLU A 111 -37.31 -13.70 -9.62
C GLU A 111 -38.07 -12.97 -8.51
N ASN A 112 -37.64 -13.15 -7.25
CA ASN A 112 -38.16 -12.42 -6.09
C ASN A 112 -37.81 -10.92 -6.06
N GLY A 113 -37.14 -10.41 -7.11
CA GLY A 113 -36.75 -9.01 -7.26
C GLY A 113 -35.41 -8.66 -6.60
N ASN A 114 -34.84 -9.56 -5.78
CA ASN A 114 -33.57 -9.32 -5.13
C ASN A 114 -32.42 -9.26 -6.13
N THR A 115 -31.47 -8.38 -5.87
CA THR A 115 -30.28 -8.19 -6.69
C THR A 115 -29.04 -8.35 -5.83
N PHE A 116 -28.10 -9.18 -6.29
CA PHE A 116 -26.81 -9.39 -5.66
C PHE A 116 -25.68 -9.10 -6.64
N TYR A 117 -24.51 -8.76 -6.11
CA TYR A 117 -23.32 -8.36 -6.82
C TYR A 117 -22.12 -9.17 -6.33
N THR A 118 -21.28 -9.63 -7.25
CA THR A 118 -20.01 -10.31 -6.91
C THR A 118 -18.91 -9.92 -7.89
N GLY A 119 -17.64 -10.07 -7.49
CA GLY A 119 -16.47 -9.71 -8.30
C GLY A 119 -15.93 -8.28 -8.08
N ASN A 120 -16.59 -7.46 -7.25
CA ASN A 120 -16.08 -6.14 -6.85
C ASN A 120 -15.05 -6.22 -5.71
N ARG A 121 -13.98 -5.42 -5.81
CA ARG A 121 -12.88 -5.39 -4.82
C ARG A 121 -13.25 -4.72 -3.50
N CYS A 122 -14.04 -3.65 -3.57
CA CYS A 122 -14.63 -2.95 -2.44
C CYS A 122 -16.14 -2.91 -2.61
N GLU A 123 -16.87 -2.65 -1.53
CA GLU A 123 -18.33 -2.56 -1.52
C GLU A 123 -18.83 -1.11 -1.71
N ARG A 124 -17.98 -0.21 -2.21
CA ARG A 124 -18.27 1.23 -2.34
C ARG A 124 -19.41 1.56 -3.32
N ILE A 125 -19.49 0.85 -4.45
CA ILE A 125 -20.52 1.07 -5.48
C ILE A 125 -21.55 -0.06 -5.52
N TYR A 126 -21.08 -1.29 -5.36
CA TYR A 126 -21.92 -2.49 -5.39
C TYR A 126 -21.78 -3.24 -4.07
N THR A 127 -22.89 -3.42 -3.37
CA THR A 127 -22.93 -4.09 -2.07
C THR A 127 -24.13 -5.02 -2.01
N ASN A 128 -23.96 -6.13 -1.29
CA ASN A 128 -25.03 -7.07 -0.96
C ASN A 128 -25.59 -6.84 0.44
N ARG A 129 -25.07 -5.84 1.16
CA ARG A 129 -25.49 -5.51 2.52
C ARG A 129 -26.53 -4.39 2.47
N GLY A 130 -27.50 -4.42 3.39
CA GLY A 130 -28.55 -3.41 3.49
C GLY A 130 -28.03 -2.00 3.84
N ALA A 131 -28.88 -0.98 3.68
CA ALA A 131 -28.53 0.44 3.79
C ALA A 131 -28.00 0.92 5.17
N ASN A 132 -28.08 0.09 6.22
CA ASN A 132 -27.76 0.49 7.60
C ASN A 132 -26.29 0.27 8.00
N ARG A 133 -25.32 0.53 7.11
CA ARG A 133 -23.90 0.33 7.43
C ARG A 133 -23.17 1.65 7.61
N THR A 134 -22.53 1.80 8.77
CA THR A 134 -21.57 2.87 9.01
C THR A 134 -20.22 2.46 8.43
N LYS A 135 -19.82 3.07 7.32
CA LYS A 135 -18.47 2.90 6.77
C LYS A 135 -17.46 3.59 7.68
N GLY A 136 -16.27 3.02 7.79
CA GLY A 136 -15.15 3.68 8.45
C GLY A 136 -14.44 4.73 7.63
N ALA A 137 -13.74 5.62 8.33
CA ALA A 137 -12.90 6.62 7.73
C ALA A 137 -11.65 5.94 7.15
N ASN A 138 -11.24 6.39 5.96
CA ASN A 138 -10.05 5.90 5.28
C ASN A 138 -9.09 7.07 5.05
N LEU A 139 -8.06 7.20 5.89
CA LEU A 139 -7.08 8.26 5.76
C LEU A 139 -6.32 8.18 4.43
N LEU A 140 -6.10 7.00 3.85
CA LEU A 140 -5.37 6.86 2.59
C LEU A 140 -6.10 7.54 1.41
N GLU A 141 -7.44 7.48 1.38
CA GLU A 141 -8.23 8.19 0.37
C GLU A 141 -8.15 9.72 0.54
N GLN A 142 -8.04 10.21 1.79
CA GLN A 142 -7.81 11.63 2.06
C GLN A 142 -6.39 12.05 1.69
N LYS A 143 -5.37 11.26 2.05
CA LYS A 143 -3.96 11.48 1.72
C LYS A 143 -3.74 11.57 0.22
N GLN A 144 -4.34 10.68 -0.58
CA GLN A 144 -4.24 10.74 -2.05
C GLN A 144 -4.65 12.10 -2.61
N ARG A 145 -5.74 12.67 -2.10
CA ARG A 145 -6.23 13.99 -2.52
C ARG A 145 -5.31 15.10 -2.05
N LEU A 146 -4.96 15.13 -0.76
CA LEU A 146 -4.04 16.11 -0.18
C LEU A 146 -2.65 16.10 -0.87
N LEU A 147 -2.23 14.93 -1.34
CA LEU A 147 -0.97 14.77 -2.05
C LEU A 147 -1.06 15.32 -3.47
N PHE A 148 -2.03 14.86 -4.28
CA PHE A 148 -2.03 15.09 -5.74
C PHE A 148 -2.97 16.20 -6.26
N GLU A 149 -4.00 16.60 -5.52
CA GLU A 149 -4.92 17.68 -5.94
C GLU A 149 -4.28 19.05 -5.70
N ARG A 150 -3.34 19.41 -6.57
CA ARG A 150 -2.52 20.63 -6.47
C ARG A 150 -2.45 21.34 -7.82
N PRO A 151 -2.16 22.65 -7.83
CA PRO A 151 -1.88 23.37 -9.07
C PRO A 151 -0.75 22.67 -9.84
N THR A 152 -0.98 22.45 -11.14
CA THR A 152 -0.01 21.81 -12.05
C THR A 152 0.62 22.80 -13.02
N GLN A 153 0.16 24.04 -13.06
CA GLN A 153 0.72 25.12 -13.86
C GLN A 153 0.25 26.46 -13.31
N SER A 154 0.95 27.53 -13.66
CA SER A 154 0.48 28.90 -13.46
C SER A 154 -0.48 29.34 -14.57
N ASP A 155 -1.11 30.51 -14.42
CA ASP A 155 -1.90 31.14 -15.48
C ASP A 155 -1.05 31.61 -16.67
N ALA A 156 0.24 31.87 -16.45
CA ALA A 156 1.18 32.21 -17.52
C ALA A 156 1.53 30.96 -18.35
N PRO A 157 1.78 31.12 -19.67
CA PRO A 157 2.21 30.01 -20.52
C PRO A 157 3.46 29.32 -19.96
N PRO A 158 3.47 27.98 -19.85
CA PRO A 158 4.58 27.25 -19.27
C PRO A 158 5.80 27.30 -20.19
N ARG A 159 6.99 27.29 -19.59
CA ARG A 159 8.28 27.17 -20.31
C ARG A 159 8.41 25.81 -20.99
N LEU A 160 8.15 24.76 -20.22
CA LEU A 160 8.17 23.34 -20.58
C LEU A 160 7.18 22.60 -19.67
N THR A 161 6.82 21.39 -20.07
CA THR A 161 6.04 20.42 -19.31
C THR A 161 6.97 19.35 -18.74
N ILE A 162 7.08 19.33 -17.40
CA ILE A 162 7.85 18.33 -16.66
C ILE A 162 6.93 17.18 -16.26
N GLY A 163 7.23 15.98 -16.77
CA GLY A 163 6.58 14.74 -16.39
C GLY A 163 7.07 14.23 -15.04
N LEU A 164 6.17 13.98 -14.11
CA LEU A 164 6.48 13.34 -12.82
C LEU A 164 5.82 11.96 -12.76
N PRO A 165 6.59 10.86 -12.61
CA PRO A 165 6.01 9.54 -12.50
C PRO A 165 5.37 9.34 -11.11
N ARG A 166 4.15 8.85 -11.06
CA ARG A 166 3.36 8.53 -9.85
C ARG A 166 3.85 7.23 -9.21
N VAL A 167 5.08 7.25 -8.69
CA VAL A 167 5.81 6.05 -8.25
C VAL A 167 6.59 6.33 -6.96
N LEU A 168 6.87 5.29 -6.17
CA LEU A 168 7.89 5.31 -5.11
C LEU A 168 7.85 6.57 -4.22
N ASN A 169 8.95 7.31 -4.13
CA ASN A 169 9.14 8.55 -3.37
C ASN A 169 8.26 9.73 -3.85
N MET A 170 7.68 9.66 -5.04
CA MET A 170 6.71 10.67 -5.48
C MET A 170 5.46 10.63 -4.59
N TYR A 171 5.14 9.48 -3.99
CA TYR A 171 4.06 9.38 -3.02
C TYR A 171 4.35 10.06 -1.67
N GLU A 172 5.59 10.49 -1.42
CA GLU A 172 5.99 11.25 -0.23
C GLU A 172 6.25 12.73 -0.56
N ARG A 173 6.92 12.99 -1.68
CA ARG A 173 7.55 14.29 -1.99
C ARG A 173 6.90 15.04 -3.16
N TYR A 174 5.78 14.58 -3.71
CA TYR A 174 5.07 15.29 -4.78
C TYR A 174 4.70 16.75 -4.43
N PRO A 175 4.21 17.09 -3.22
CA PRO A 175 3.92 18.47 -2.84
C PRO A 175 5.09 19.43 -3.05
N PHE A 176 6.30 18.99 -2.66
CA PHE A 176 7.54 19.74 -2.88
C PHE A 176 7.81 19.90 -4.38
N TRP A 177 7.89 18.80 -5.13
CA TRP A 177 8.28 18.83 -6.55
C TRP A 177 7.29 19.61 -7.41
N ALA A 178 5.98 19.36 -7.26
CA ALA A 178 4.97 20.05 -8.03
C ALA A 178 5.02 21.57 -7.80
N THR A 179 5.13 21.99 -6.54
CA THR A 179 5.21 23.42 -6.19
C THR A 179 6.50 24.05 -6.75
N LEU A 180 7.65 23.38 -6.60
CA LEU A 180 8.94 23.89 -7.08
C LEU A 180 8.90 24.16 -8.60
N PHE A 181 8.38 23.21 -9.38
CA PHE A 181 8.31 23.34 -10.83
C PHE A 181 7.30 24.40 -11.27
N VAL A 182 6.10 24.41 -10.69
CA VAL A 182 5.07 25.41 -11.02
C VAL A 182 5.55 26.82 -10.69
N GLU A 183 6.19 27.03 -9.55
CA GLU A 183 6.72 28.34 -9.14
C GLU A 183 7.93 28.81 -9.98
N CYS A 184 8.61 27.87 -10.66
CA CYS A 184 9.64 28.17 -11.65
C CYS A 184 9.08 28.42 -13.06
N GLY A 185 7.76 28.34 -13.25
CA GLY A 185 7.09 28.59 -14.52
C GLY A 185 7.02 27.38 -15.46
N PHE A 186 7.12 26.16 -14.91
CA PHE A 186 6.89 24.93 -15.67
C PHE A 186 5.47 24.42 -15.47
N ALA A 187 4.94 23.72 -16.47
CA ALA A 187 3.79 22.85 -16.27
C ALA A 187 4.27 21.49 -15.71
N VAL A 188 3.45 20.88 -14.87
CA VAL A 188 3.70 19.58 -14.25
C VAL A 188 2.67 18.59 -14.75
N ARG A 189 3.12 17.53 -15.42
CA ARG A 189 2.28 16.41 -15.86
C ARG A 189 2.58 15.21 -14.97
N LEU A 190 1.72 14.95 -13.99
CA LEU A 190 1.77 13.71 -13.22
C LEU A 190 1.25 12.55 -14.09
N SER A 191 1.92 11.40 -14.05
CA SER A 191 1.41 10.21 -14.74
C SER A 191 0.06 9.76 -14.19
N GLU A 192 -0.71 9.10 -15.06
CA GLU A 192 -2.07 8.65 -14.76
C GLU A 192 -2.11 7.69 -13.56
N PRO A 193 -3.24 7.56 -12.84
CA PRO A 193 -3.36 6.59 -11.77
C PRO A 193 -3.10 5.17 -12.26
N SER A 194 -2.44 4.37 -11.43
CA SER A 194 -2.04 3.00 -11.78
C SER A 194 -3.22 2.10 -12.12
N THR A 195 -3.00 1.25 -13.12
CA THR A 195 -3.90 0.18 -13.57
C THR A 195 -3.07 -1.02 -14.02
N ASN A 196 -3.68 -2.20 -14.11
CA ASN A 196 -3.02 -3.38 -14.68
C ASN A 196 -2.58 -3.13 -16.14
N ALA A 197 -3.41 -2.46 -16.94
CA ALA A 197 -3.03 -2.08 -18.30
C ALA A 197 -1.79 -1.17 -18.34
N LEU A 198 -1.70 -0.19 -17.42
CA LEU A 198 -0.51 0.66 -17.29
C LEU A 198 0.73 -0.18 -16.94
N TYR A 199 0.61 -1.10 -15.98
CA TYR A 199 1.67 -2.00 -15.57
C TYR A 199 2.16 -2.89 -16.73
N GLU A 200 1.23 -3.55 -17.43
CA GLU A 200 1.52 -4.48 -18.53
C GLU A 200 2.32 -3.83 -19.66
N ARG A 201 2.09 -2.54 -19.95
CA ARG A 201 2.88 -1.79 -20.95
C ARG A 201 4.37 -1.72 -20.62
N GLY A 202 4.71 -1.65 -19.33
CA GLY A 202 6.10 -1.57 -18.86
C GLY A 202 6.74 -2.91 -18.53
N ALA A 203 5.95 -3.98 -18.41
CA ALA A 203 6.38 -5.26 -17.86
C ALA A 203 7.57 -5.87 -18.63
N SER A 204 7.62 -5.73 -19.96
CA SER A 204 8.71 -6.27 -20.79
C SER A 204 10.08 -5.62 -20.57
N THR A 205 10.12 -4.46 -19.91
CA THR A 205 11.36 -3.72 -19.62
C THR A 205 11.85 -3.91 -18.19
N VAL A 206 11.12 -4.68 -17.37
CA VAL A 206 11.50 -4.99 -15.99
C VAL A 206 12.69 -5.95 -16.00
N ALA A 207 13.82 -5.52 -15.45
CA ALA A 207 15.06 -6.30 -15.48
C ALA A 207 15.08 -7.49 -14.48
N SER A 208 14.22 -7.48 -13.46
CA SER A 208 14.21 -8.50 -12.42
C SER A 208 12.82 -8.81 -11.91
N GLU A 209 12.43 -10.08 -11.99
CA GLU A 209 11.16 -10.60 -11.45
C GLU A 209 11.08 -10.51 -9.91
N ASN A 210 12.22 -10.52 -9.23
CA ASN A 210 12.27 -10.48 -7.76
C ASN A 210 12.25 -9.07 -7.17
N ILE A 211 12.20 -8.03 -8.01
CA ILE A 211 12.09 -6.64 -7.55
C ILE A 211 10.68 -6.39 -6.99
N CYS A 212 10.52 -5.40 -6.13
CA CYS A 212 9.20 -5.11 -5.57
C CYS A 212 8.24 -4.57 -6.64
N PHE A 213 6.96 -4.96 -6.56
CA PHE A 213 5.92 -4.53 -7.50
C PHE A 213 5.85 -3.00 -7.74
N PRO A 214 6.00 -2.11 -6.73
CA PRO A 214 6.08 -0.66 -6.96
C PRO A 214 7.18 -0.23 -7.92
N ALA A 215 8.33 -0.92 -7.93
CA ALA A 215 9.42 -0.66 -8.85
C ALA A 215 9.07 -1.13 -10.26
N LYS A 216 8.52 -2.34 -10.40
CA LYS A 216 8.03 -2.86 -11.69
C LYS A 216 7.02 -1.91 -12.33
N LEU A 217 6.10 -1.38 -11.52
CA LEU A 217 5.06 -0.43 -11.94
C LEU A 217 5.63 0.88 -12.49
N ALA A 218 6.83 1.28 -12.05
CA ALA A 218 7.44 2.52 -12.50
C ALA A 218 7.73 2.53 -14.01
N HIS A 219 8.01 1.38 -14.61
CA HIS A 219 8.21 1.26 -16.06
C HIS A 219 6.96 1.70 -16.83
N GLY A 220 5.78 1.24 -16.41
CA GLY A 220 4.52 1.63 -17.03
C GLY A 220 4.20 3.12 -16.91
N HIS A 221 4.65 3.76 -15.83
CA HIS A 221 4.52 5.20 -15.62
C HIS A 221 5.47 6.02 -16.49
N ILE A 222 6.69 5.53 -16.77
CA ILE A 222 7.59 6.17 -17.73
C ILE A 222 6.99 6.13 -19.13
N PHE A 223 6.52 4.97 -19.60
CA PHE A 223 5.82 4.88 -20.89
C PHE A 223 4.60 5.78 -20.96
N ASN A 224 3.83 5.90 -19.87
CA ASN A 224 2.69 6.81 -19.81
C ASN A 224 3.09 8.28 -20.06
N LEU A 225 4.22 8.73 -19.52
CA LEU A 225 4.70 10.09 -19.68
C LEU A 225 5.28 10.33 -21.08
N ILE A 226 5.97 9.33 -21.64
CA ILE A 226 6.45 9.36 -23.03
C ILE A 226 5.28 9.54 -24.00
N GLU A 227 4.24 8.72 -23.87
CA GLU A 227 3.03 8.79 -24.68
C GLU A 227 2.27 10.11 -24.49
N ALA A 228 2.34 10.70 -23.29
CA ALA A 228 1.75 12.00 -23.00
C ALA A 228 2.51 13.17 -23.65
N GLY A 229 3.69 12.93 -24.24
CA GLY A 229 4.47 13.95 -24.94
C GLY A 229 4.99 15.05 -24.03
N VAL A 230 5.40 14.71 -22.81
CA VAL A 230 6.07 15.67 -21.92
C VAL A 230 7.42 16.09 -22.49
N ASP A 231 7.87 17.30 -22.20
CA ASP A 231 9.16 17.78 -22.71
C ASP A 231 10.34 17.08 -22.02
N ARG A 232 10.17 16.73 -20.74
CA ARG A 232 11.19 16.09 -19.89
C ARG A 232 10.51 15.23 -18.83
N ILE A 233 11.12 14.14 -18.41
CA ILE A 233 10.69 13.37 -17.24
C ILE A 233 11.64 13.66 -16.09
N PHE A 234 11.12 14.06 -14.94
CA PHE A 234 11.91 14.28 -13.72
C PHE A 234 11.61 13.17 -12.71
N PHE A 235 12.62 12.37 -12.39
CA PHE A 235 12.52 11.30 -11.41
C PHE A 235 13.78 11.25 -10.52
N PRO A 236 13.79 11.97 -9.39
CA PRO A 236 15.00 12.18 -8.60
C PRO A 236 15.36 10.96 -7.76
N MET A 237 16.66 10.73 -7.61
CA MET A 237 17.23 9.69 -6.75
C MET A 237 17.39 10.21 -5.32
N VAL A 238 16.41 9.94 -4.46
CA VAL A 238 16.40 10.49 -3.10
C VAL A 238 17.21 9.60 -2.16
N ALA A 239 18.44 10.00 -1.83
CA ALA A 239 19.37 9.22 -1.01
C ALA A 239 18.93 9.13 0.46
N THR A 240 18.52 10.26 1.04
CA THR A 240 18.19 10.38 2.47
C THR A 240 16.98 11.28 2.66
N GLU A 241 16.21 10.98 3.70
CA GLU A 241 15.05 11.73 4.14
C GLU A 241 15.36 12.58 5.38
N GLU A 242 14.43 13.48 5.72
CA GLU A 242 14.38 14.13 7.03
C GLU A 242 13.97 13.11 8.09
N SER A 243 14.57 13.13 9.27
CA SER A 243 14.07 12.37 10.41
C SER A 243 13.23 13.24 11.33
N ASP A 244 12.15 12.65 11.82
CA ASP A 244 11.38 13.18 12.95
C ASP A 244 11.95 12.68 14.31
N PHE A 245 12.97 11.80 14.30
CA PHE A 245 13.51 11.12 15.49
C PHE A 245 14.92 11.58 15.84
N CYS A 246 15.17 11.88 17.12
CA CYS A 246 16.46 12.40 17.57
C CYS A 246 17.55 11.32 17.74
N ASP A 247 17.14 10.05 17.85
CA ASP A 247 18.01 8.90 18.08
C ASP A 247 18.14 7.99 16.84
N SER A 248 17.78 8.49 15.66
CA SER A 248 17.98 7.77 14.40
C SER A 248 19.45 7.80 13.98
N ASP A 249 20.05 6.63 13.72
CA ASP A 249 21.43 6.48 13.26
C ASP A 249 21.61 7.10 11.87
N ARG A 250 20.68 6.81 10.95
CA ARG A 250 20.66 7.27 9.56
C ARG A 250 19.24 7.39 9.04
N THR A 251 19.07 8.10 7.92
CA THR A 251 17.77 8.37 7.29
C THR A 251 17.75 7.96 5.82
N PHE A 252 18.45 6.88 5.46
CA PHE A 252 18.53 6.47 4.06
C PHE A 252 17.16 6.02 3.53
N ASN A 253 16.96 6.20 2.24
CA ASN A 253 15.92 5.49 1.51
C ASN A 253 16.40 4.09 1.09
N CYS A 254 15.47 3.24 0.67
CA CYS A 254 15.83 1.91 0.18
C CYS A 254 16.60 2.00 -1.15
N PRO A 255 17.44 1.01 -1.49
CA PRO A 255 18.23 1.02 -2.73
C PRO A 255 17.41 1.21 -4.02
N ILE A 256 16.14 0.83 -3.99
CA ILE A 256 15.21 1.07 -5.11
C ILE A 256 14.94 2.56 -5.26
N VAL A 257 14.52 3.24 -4.20
CA VAL A 257 14.24 4.69 -4.24
C VAL A 257 15.51 5.50 -4.58
N THR A 258 16.68 5.05 -4.15
CA THR A 258 17.94 5.77 -4.39
C THR A 258 18.54 5.55 -5.78
N GLY A 259 18.07 4.57 -6.57
CA GLY A 259 18.75 4.19 -7.82
C GLY A 259 17.85 3.74 -8.98
N TYR A 260 16.55 3.52 -8.77
CA TYR A 260 15.69 2.96 -9.82
C TYR A 260 15.51 3.88 -11.03
N ALA A 261 15.74 5.19 -10.88
CA ALA A 261 15.75 6.12 -11.99
C ALA A 261 16.82 5.78 -13.04
N GLU A 262 18.03 5.35 -12.62
CA GLU A 262 19.09 4.91 -13.54
C GLU A 262 18.74 3.59 -14.25
N VAL A 263 18.07 2.68 -13.53
CA VAL A 263 17.57 1.43 -14.12
C VAL A 263 16.56 1.72 -15.22
N LEU A 264 15.62 2.64 -14.98
CA LEU A 264 14.65 3.07 -15.99
C LEU A 264 15.33 3.75 -17.18
N GLY A 265 16.32 4.61 -16.93
CA GLY A 265 17.13 5.23 -17.99
C GLY A 265 17.87 4.20 -18.85
N SER A 266 18.35 3.11 -18.25
CA SER A 266 19.10 2.08 -18.98
C SER A 266 18.20 1.08 -19.72
N THR A 267 17.02 0.78 -19.17
CA THR A 267 16.11 -0.26 -19.70
C THR A 267 15.08 0.27 -20.69
N ILE A 268 14.63 1.52 -20.50
CA ILE A 268 13.66 2.18 -21.39
C ILE A 268 14.37 3.17 -22.32
N ASP A 269 15.40 3.86 -21.82
CA ASP A 269 16.12 4.95 -22.52
C ASP A 269 15.17 5.93 -23.23
N PRO A 270 14.39 6.73 -22.47
CA PRO A 270 13.43 7.69 -23.06
C PRO A 270 14.08 8.74 -23.97
N GLU A 271 15.36 9.04 -23.72
CA GLU A 271 16.11 10.04 -24.49
C GLU A 271 16.40 9.53 -25.89
N SER A 272 16.93 8.31 -26.03
CA SER A 272 17.18 7.73 -27.36
C SER A 272 15.89 7.29 -28.06
N SER A 273 14.91 6.77 -27.31
CA SER A 273 13.70 6.18 -27.90
C SER A 273 12.61 7.20 -28.27
N ALA A 274 12.54 8.33 -27.55
CA ALA A 274 11.47 9.32 -27.72
C ALA A 274 11.95 10.78 -27.71
N ALA A 275 13.27 11.04 -27.65
CA ALA A 275 13.84 12.38 -27.50
C ALA A 275 13.35 13.14 -26.24
N ILE A 276 13.00 12.40 -25.18
CA ILE A 276 12.56 12.95 -23.90
C ILE A 276 13.63 12.66 -22.83
N PRO A 277 14.33 13.67 -22.31
CA PRO A 277 15.32 13.46 -21.25
C PRO A 277 14.69 12.91 -19.97
N LEU A 278 15.35 11.91 -19.36
CA LEU A 278 15.04 11.43 -18.00
C LEU A 278 16.01 12.07 -17.00
N ASP A 279 15.58 13.16 -16.39
CA ASP A 279 16.36 13.91 -15.40
C ASP A 279 16.25 13.24 -14.02
N SER A 280 17.36 12.70 -13.52
CA SER A 280 17.42 11.93 -12.28
C SER A 280 18.49 12.42 -11.27
N PRO A 281 18.47 13.71 -10.86
CA PRO A 281 19.49 14.21 -9.97
C PRO A 281 19.49 13.46 -8.63
N PRO A 282 20.68 13.19 -8.05
CA PRO A 282 20.78 12.68 -6.69
C PRO A 282 20.42 13.81 -5.71
N VAL A 283 19.46 13.55 -4.82
CA VAL A 283 18.96 14.54 -3.86
C VAL A 283 18.93 13.99 -2.45
N THR A 284 18.91 14.88 -1.47
CA THR A 284 18.73 14.57 -0.04
C THR A 284 17.70 15.51 0.54
N PHE A 285 16.78 15.00 1.36
CA PHE A 285 15.94 15.85 2.20
C PHE A 285 16.50 15.99 3.62
N GLY A 286 17.52 15.20 3.99
CA GLY A 286 18.21 15.32 5.28
C GLY A 286 19.12 16.55 5.41
N ASP A 287 19.49 17.19 4.30
CA ASP A 287 20.26 18.45 4.26
C ASP A 287 19.59 19.44 3.29
N HIS A 288 18.83 20.40 3.83
CA HIS A 288 18.08 21.37 3.03
C HIS A 288 18.95 22.35 2.27
N GLU A 289 20.15 22.67 2.77
CA GLU A 289 21.06 23.58 2.08
C GLU A 289 21.64 22.88 0.84
N LEU A 290 22.06 21.63 1.00
CA LEU A 290 22.51 20.81 -0.13
C LEU A 290 21.38 20.57 -1.14
N LEU A 291 20.16 20.27 -0.67
CA LEU A 291 18.99 20.14 -1.54
C LEU A 291 18.75 21.41 -2.35
N ARG A 292 18.77 22.58 -1.69
CA ARG A 292 18.59 23.89 -2.35
C ARG A 292 19.65 24.11 -3.43
N ARG A 293 20.92 23.78 -3.15
CA ARG A 293 22.01 23.87 -4.13
C ARG A 293 21.80 22.95 -5.32
N ILE A 294 21.40 21.70 -5.11
CA ILE A 294 21.13 20.73 -6.18
C ILE A 294 19.98 21.21 -7.07
N CYS A 295 18.84 21.58 -6.46
CA CYS A 295 17.69 22.13 -7.18
C CYS A 295 18.09 23.37 -7.98
N ALA A 296 18.89 24.27 -7.40
CA ALA A 296 19.30 25.48 -8.09
C ALA A 296 20.25 25.22 -9.25
N ASN A 297 21.19 24.28 -9.13
CA ASN A 297 22.05 23.90 -10.25
C ASN A 297 21.23 23.31 -11.41
N TYR A 298 20.31 22.39 -11.10
CA TYR A 298 19.43 21.77 -12.10
C TYR A 298 18.54 22.81 -12.80
N LEU A 299 17.80 23.62 -12.03
CA LEU A 299 16.86 24.61 -12.57
C LEU A 299 17.56 25.78 -13.29
N SER A 300 18.77 26.16 -12.88
CA SER A 300 19.56 27.16 -13.61
C SER A 300 19.95 26.64 -15.00
N GLY A 301 20.26 25.34 -15.12
CA GLY A 301 20.48 24.67 -16.40
C GLY A 301 19.26 24.71 -17.33
N LEU A 302 18.06 24.88 -16.77
CA LEU A 302 16.79 25.06 -17.50
C LEU A 302 16.42 26.55 -17.70
N GLY A 303 17.35 27.47 -17.43
CA GLY A 303 17.16 28.91 -17.67
C GLY A 303 16.26 29.62 -16.65
N VAL A 304 16.13 29.07 -15.43
CA VAL A 304 15.42 29.72 -14.32
C VAL A 304 16.38 30.62 -13.54
N SER A 305 15.94 31.84 -13.21
CA SER A 305 16.78 32.78 -12.46
C SER A 305 16.96 32.35 -11.00
N ARG A 306 18.11 32.69 -10.40
CA ARG A 306 18.43 32.32 -9.02
C ARG A 306 17.39 32.83 -8.02
N SER A 307 16.92 34.06 -8.17
CA SER A 307 15.90 34.65 -7.30
C SER A 307 14.55 33.94 -7.41
N THR A 308 14.16 33.50 -8.61
CA THR A 308 12.96 32.68 -8.81
C THR A 308 13.10 31.33 -8.12
N ILE A 309 14.27 30.69 -8.27
CA ILE A 309 14.53 29.37 -7.67
C ILE A 309 14.48 29.44 -6.15
N ASP A 310 15.19 30.38 -5.53
CA ASP A 310 15.25 30.48 -4.08
C ASP A 310 13.83 30.75 -3.50
N ARG A 311 13.02 31.59 -4.15
CA ARG A 311 11.61 31.80 -3.78
C ARG A 311 10.77 30.53 -3.94
N ALA A 312 10.89 29.84 -5.08
CA ALA A 312 10.16 28.62 -5.38
C ALA A 312 10.49 27.49 -4.39
N PHE A 313 11.76 27.41 -3.96
CA PHE A 313 12.23 26.44 -2.99
C PHE A 313 11.56 26.61 -1.63
N GLU A 314 11.51 27.85 -1.10
CA GLU A 314 10.84 28.12 0.18
C GLU A 314 9.34 27.78 0.11
N LEU A 315 8.67 28.12 -1.00
CA LEU A 315 7.27 27.76 -1.22
C LEU A 315 7.07 26.24 -1.30
N ALA A 316 7.98 25.52 -1.95
CA ALA A 316 7.94 24.06 -2.03
C ALA A 316 8.14 23.39 -0.66
N MET A 317 9.08 23.89 0.15
CA MET A 317 9.26 23.44 1.53
C MET A 317 8.00 23.68 2.36
N ALA A 318 7.41 24.87 2.28
CA ALA A 318 6.17 25.20 2.97
C ALA A 318 4.99 24.30 2.52
N ALA A 319 4.89 24.00 1.23
CA ALA A 319 3.86 23.12 0.68
C ALA A 319 3.99 21.67 1.20
N GLN A 320 5.22 21.18 1.35
CA GLN A 320 5.49 19.87 1.94
C GLN A 320 5.15 19.82 3.43
N GLN A 321 5.54 20.84 4.20
CA GLN A 321 5.22 20.92 5.62
C GLN A 321 3.71 21.03 5.86
N ARG A 322 3.01 21.82 5.04
CA ARG A 322 1.56 21.91 5.08
C ARG A 322 0.89 20.57 4.81
N TYR A 323 1.36 19.81 3.80
CA TYR A 323 0.86 18.46 3.54
C TYR A 323 1.00 17.55 4.77
N LYS A 324 2.18 17.49 5.39
CA LYS A 324 2.41 16.68 6.60
C LYS A 324 1.48 17.10 7.75
N ALA A 325 1.28 18.41 7.95
CA ALA A 325 0.38 18.94 8.97
C ALA A 325 -1.09 18.57 8.70
N ASP A 326 -1.56 18.72 7.46
CA ASP A 326 -2.94 18.40 7.06
C ASP A 326 -3.25 16.91 7.24
N VAL A 327 -2.30 16.02 6.91
CA VAL A 327 -2.43 14.57 7.11
C VAL A 327 -2.53 14.21 8.60
N ARG A 328 -1.68 14.81 9.44
CA ARG A 328 -1.72 14.59 10.91
C ARG A 328 -3.03 15.11 11.52
N ALA A 329 -3.50 16.27 11.09
CA ALA A 329 -4.77 16.82 11.53
C ALA A 329 -5.96 15.92 11.14
N ALA A 330 -5.95 15.39 9.91
CA ALA A 330 -6.96 14.45 9.45
C ALA A 330 -6.97 13.15 10.27
N ALA A 331 -5.79 12.59 10.58
CA ALA A 331 -5.67 11.40 11.41
C ALA A 331 -6.17 11.62 12.84
N LEU A 332 -5.84 12.78 13.44
CA LEU A 332 -6.32 13.13 14.77
C LEU A 332 -7.86 13.20 14.81
N ALA A 333 -8.48 13.87 13.83
CA ALA A 333 -9.93 13.95 13.73
C ALA A 333 -10.60 12.57 13.59
N ILE A 334 -9.98 11.65 12.83
CA ILE A 334 -10.44 10.26 12.70
C ILE A 334 -10.35 9.55 14.05
N LEU A 335 -9.21 9.65 14.74
CA LEU A 335 -8.97 8.98 16.02
C LEU A 335 -9.91 9.46 17.12
N GLU A 336 -10.10 10.77 17.24
CA GLU A 336 -11.02 11.37 18.22
C GLU A 336 -12.46 10.92 17.99
N ARG A 337 -12.91 10.95 16.72
CA ARG A 337 -14.25 10.49 16.36
C ARG A 337 -14.45 9.01 16.65
N ALA A 338 -13.47 8.17 16.29
CA ALA A 338 -13.53 6.73 16.53
C ALA A 338 -13.67 6.41 18.03
N ARG A 339 -12.94 7.12 18.88
CA ARG A 339 -13.02 7.00 20.34
C ARG A 339 -14.39 7.35 20.90
N VAL A 340 -14.98 8.46 20.43
CA VAL A 340 -16.32 8.89 20.84
C VAL A 340 -17.38 7.87 20.42
N GLU A 341 -17.25 7.30 19.22
CA GLU A 341 -18.18 6.32 18.67
C GLU A 341 -17.90 4.88 19.13
N GLY A 342 -16.84 4.64 19.93
CA GLY A 342 -16.43 3.30 20.38
C GLY A 342 -16.02 2.37 19.25
N ARG A 343 -15.47 2.93 18.16
CA ARG A 343 -15.10 2.21 16.94
C ARG A 343 -13.63 1.78 16.96
N LEU A 344 -13.36 0.64 16.35
CA LEU A 344 -12.02 0.13 16.18
C LEU A 344 -11.23 1.00 15.19
N VAL A 345 -10.02 1.38 15.59
CA VAL A 345 -9.04 2.04 14.70
C VAL A 345 -7.95 1.03 14.32
N VAL A 346 -7.56 1.03 13.06
CA VAL A 346 -6.37 0.32 12.58
C VAL A 346 -5.31 1.32 12.14
N VAL A 347 -4.11 1.19 12.71
CA VAL A 347 -2.91 1.79 12.14
C VAL A 347 -2.44 0.87 11.03
N LEU A 348 -2.56 1.35 9.79
CA LEU A 348 -2.05 0.67 8.62
C LEU A 348 -0.58 1.09 8.42
N LEU A 349 0.34 0.20 8.74
CA LEU A 349 1.77 0.37 8.54
C LEU A 349 2.10 0.19 7.06
N THR A 350 2.55 1.26 6.43
CA THR A 350 2.78 1.31 4.99
C THR A 350 4.11 1.95 4.60
N ARG A 351 4.47 1.79 3.33
CA ARG A 351 5.48 2.59 2.65
C ARG A 351 4.76 3.67 1.87
N PRO A 352 5.39 4.81 1.52
CA PRO A 352 4.71 5.89 0.80
C PRO A 352 3.96 5.40 -0.45
N TYR A 353 4.58 4.52 -1.24
CA TYR A 353 3.99 3.96 -2.46
C TYR A 353 2.79 3.02 -2.24
N HIS A 354 2.54 2.51 -1.03
CA HIS A 354 1.29 1.78 -0.74
C HIS A 354 0.08 2.72 -0.69
N LEU A 355 0.27 4.04 -0.84
CA LEU A 355 -0.84 4.94 -1.13
C LEU A 355 -1.48 4.64 -2.49
N ASP A 356 -0.77 3.98 -3.41
CA ASP A 356 -1.32 3.51 -4.68
C ASP A 356 -2.37 2.41 -4.48
N GLY A 357 -3.57 2.61 -5.04
CA GLY A 357 -4.69 1.68 -4.93
C GLY A 357 -4.53 0.36 -5.68
N LEU A 358 -3.62 0.30 -6.67
CA LEU A 358 -3.26 -0.94 -7.34
C LEU A 358 -2.31 -1.76 -6.45
N ILE A 359 -1.29 -1.10 -5.90
CA ILE A 359 -0.28 -1.74 -5.04
C ILE A 359 -0.92 -2.27 -3.77
N ASN A 360 -1.69 -1.46 -3.04
CA ASN A 360 -2.32 -1.89 -1.78
C ASN A 360 -3.55 -2.79 -1.96
N HIS A 361 -3.89 -3.16 -3.20
CA HIS A 361 -5.05 -3.99 -3.54
C HIS A 361 -6.40 -3.51 -2.99
N ARG A 362 -6.53 -2.22 -2.66
CA ARG A 362 -7.71 -1.65 -2.00
C ARG A 362 -8.00 -2.27 -0.62
N VAL A 363 -7.00 -2.84 0.04
CA VAL A 363 -7.10 -3.29 1.45
C VAL A 363 -7.67 -2.21 2.37
N PRO A 364 -7.27 -0.92 2.28
CA PRO A 364 -7.86 0.12 3.11
C PRO A 364 -9.38 0.26 2.90
N ASP A 365 -9.88 0.14 1.66
CA ASP A 365 -11.32 0.21 1.42
C ASP A 365 -12.06 -0.98 2.02
N ILE A 366 -11.47 -2.17 1.97
CA ILE A 366 -12.04 -3.38 2.56
C ILE A 366 -12.18 -3.23 4.07
N LEU A 367 -11.12 -2.75 4.73
CA LEU A 367 -11.12 -2.47 6.17
C LEU A 367 -12.15 -1.39 6.53
N ALA A 368 -12.20 -0.29 5.76
CA ALA A 368 -13.16 0.78 5.97
C ALA A 368 -14.59 0.29 5.76
N ASP A 369 -14.81 -0.57 4.77
CA ASP A 369 -16.09 -1.23 4.58
C ASP A 369 -16.44 -2.00 5.86
N PHE A 370 -15.54 -2.78 6.48
CA PHE A 370 -15.79 -3.45 7.78
C PHE A 370 -16.15 -2.54 8.97
N GLY A 371 -16.20 -1.21 8.78
CA GLY A 371 -16.57 -0.25 9.83
C GLY A 371 -15.36 0.15 10.68
N VAL A 372 -14.16 -0.18 10.22
CA VAL A 372 -12.89 0.15 10.89
C VAL A 372 -12.38 1.49 10.38
N ASP A 373 -11.97 2.37 11.31
CA ASP A 373 -11.28 3.60 10.95
C ASP A 373 -9.80 3.34 10.70
N ILE A 374 -9.23 3.94 9.67
CA ILE A 374 -7.86 3.66 9.24
C ILE A 374 -7.04 4.93 9.26
N ILE A 375 -5.91 4.88 9.97
CA ILE A 375 -4.85 5.89 9.97
C ILE A 375 -3.53 5.26 9.53
N THR A 376 -2.53 6.06 9.17
CA THR A 376 -1.22 5.59 8.64
C THR A 376 -0.07 5.97 9.55
N GLU A 377 1.07 5.30 9.37
CA GLU A 377 2.28 5.45 10.19
C GLU A 377 2.84 6.88 10.26
N ASP A 378 2.76 7.63 9.16
CA ASP A 378 3.28 9.01 9.02
C ASP A 378 2.35 10.06 9.64
N ALA A 379 1.13 9.66 9.97
CA ALA A 379 0.11 10.52 10.57
C ALA A 379 0.03 10.38 12.09
N ILE A 380 0.83 9.48 12.67
CA ILE A 380 0.90 9.28 14.12
C ILE A 380 1.41 10.57 14.79
N PRO A 381 0.75 11.04 15.86
CA PRO A 381 1.21 12.21 16.60
C PRO A 381 2.63 12.03 17.12
N LEU A 382 3.52 12.96 16.78
CA LEU A 382 4.89 12.96 17.27
C LEU A 382 4.94 13.61 18.66
N GLU A 383 5.38 12.85 19.65
CA GLU A 383 5.73 13.36 20.98
C GLU A 383 6.96 14.28 20.88
N HIS A 384 7.05 15.31 21.73
CA HIS A 384 8.23 16.16 21.76
C HIS A 384 9.47 15.34 22.13
N GLY A 385 10.49 15.37 21.28
CA GLY A 385 11.67 14.52 21.44
C GLY A 385 11.37 13.04 21.19
N ALA A 386 10.48 12.72 20.24
CA ALA A 386 10.15 11.37 19.84
C ALA A 386 11.41 10.51 19.63
N ARG A 387 11.44 9.36 20.32
CA ARG A 387 12.54 8.39 20.27
C ARG A 387 12.05 7.05 19.78
N LEU A 388 12.87 6.41 18.97
CA LEU A 388 12.65 5.04 18.52
C LEU A 388 12.88 4.07 19.69
N ASP A 389 13.98 4.24 20.44
CA ASP A 389 14.44 3.33 21.51
C ASP A 389 14.54 1.86 21.05
N ASN A 390 14.92 1.63 19.79
CA ASN A 390 15.01 0.28 19.23
C ASN A 390 16.15 -0.51 19.88
N ARG A 391 15.86 -1.75 20.26
CA ARG A 391 16.85 -2.60 20.97
C ARG A 391 17.60 -3.55 20.04
N PHE A 392 16.97 -3.96 18.94
CA PHE A 392 17.49 -5.04 18.10
C PHE A 392 17.63 -4.68 16.62
N ALA A 393 17.05 -3.55 16.19
CA ALA A 393 17.10 -3.07 14.81
C ALA A 393 17.94 -1.79 14.68
N VAL A 394 18.85 -1.79 13.70
CA VAL A 394 19.59 -0.59 13.30
C VAL A 394 18.64 0.38 12.60
N THR A 395 18.69 1.65 13.00
CA THR A 395 17.81 2.70 12.47
C THR A 395 18.40 3.31 11.21
N LEU A 396 18.45 2.49 10.15
CA LEU A 396 19.11 2.85 8.89
C LEU A 396 18.20 3.60 7.91
N TRP A 397 16.92 3.20 7.85
CA TRP A 397 15.96 3.67 6.86
C TRP A 397 14.83 4.46 7.50
N GLU A 398 14.60 5.69 7.04
CA GLU A 398 13.64 6.60 7.66
C GLU A 398 12.20 6.06 7.64
N ASP A 399 11.73 5.57 6.49
CA ASP A 399 10.39 4.97 6.40
C ASP A 399 10.22 3.78 7.35
N THR A 400 11.29 3.01 7.59
CA THR A 400 11.29 1.90 8.55
C THR A 400 11.23 2.40 9.99
N ASN A 401 11.95 3.48 10.30
CA ASN A 401 11.93 4.12 11.61
C ASN A 401 10.51 4.59 11.98
N ARG A 402 9.77 5.14 11.01
CA ARG A 402 8.36 5.50 11.19
C ARG A 402 7.48 4.30 11.54
N LEU A 403 7.73 3.13 10.95
CA LEU A 403 7.00 1.90 11.31
C LEU A 403 7.22 1.51 12.76
N PHE A 404 8.47 1.60 13.24
CA PHE A 404 8.82 1.28 14.62
C PHE A 404 8.16 2.23 15.60
N TYR A 405 8.21 3.54 15.31
CA TYR A 405 7.54 4.54 16.12
C TYR A 405 6.02 4.33 16.17
N ALA A 406 5.39 4.12 15.01
CA ALA A 406 3.96 3.86 14.91
C ALA A 406 3.54 2.60 15.67
N ALA A 407 4.33 1.52 15.61
CA ALA A 407 4.09 0.29 16.36
C ALA A 407 4.17 0.51 17.88
N LYS A 408 5.17 1.28 18.34
CA LYS A 408 5.35 1.65 19.76
C LYS A 408 4.24 2.57 20.26
N TRP A 409 3.77 3.50 19.42
CA TRP A 409 2.62 4.31 19.77
C TRP A 409 1.36 3.45 19.88
N ALA A 410 1.09 2.61 18.88
CA ALA A 410 -0.09 1.74 18.84
C ALA A 410 -0.10 0.70 19.97
N SER A 411 1.07 0.23 20.42
CA SER A 411 1.16 -0.71 21.55
C SER A 411 0.66 -0.11 22.87
N ARG A 412 0.66 1.22 23.00
CA ARG A 412 0.14 1.97 24.16
C ARG A 412 -1.34 2.32 24.07
N GLN A 413 -1.98 2.13 22.91
CA GLN A 413 -3.39 2.51 22.69
C GLN A 413 -4.31 1.29 22.82
N PRO A 414 -5.21 1.17 23.80
CA PRO A 414 -6.05 -0.03 23.95
C PRO A 414 -7.08 -0.22 22.82
N ASP A 415 -7.41 0.85 22.08
CA ASP A 415 -8.46 0.97 21.07
C ASP A 415 -7.94 0.87 19.62
N VAL A 416 -6.66 0.54 19.44
CA VAL A 416 -5.98 0.54 18.15
C VAL A 416 -5.37 -0.83 17.84
N GLU A 417 -5.64 -1.35 16.65
CA GLU A 417 -4.98 -2.54 16.11
C GLU A 417 -4.00 -2.19 14.99
N VAL A 418 -3.08 -3.11 14.67
CA VAL A 418 -2.03 -2.86 13.68
C VAL A 418 -2.09 -3.87 12.54
N VAL A 419 -2.14 -3.34 11.33
CA VAL A 419 -2.02 -4.11 10.09
C VAL A 419 -0.84 -3.55 9.30
N GLN A 420 0.04 -4.41 8.81
CA GLN A 420 1.15 -4.00 7.94
C GLN A 420 0.95 -4.50 6.52
N LEU A 421 1.08 -3.59 5.56
CA LEU A 421 1.21 -3.95 4.15
C LEU A 421 2.68 -4.17 3.83
N ASN A 422 3.00 -5.33 3.28
CA ASN A 422 4.35 -5.70 2.87
C ASN A 422 4.37 -6.07 1.39
N SER A 423 5.01 -5.26 0.55
CA SER A 423 5.24 -5.63 -0.85
C SER A 423 6.27 -6.74 -0.93
N PHE A 424 5.96 -7.81 -1.69
CA PHE A 424 6.94 -8.85 -2.00
C PHE A 424 8.18 -8.22 -2.65
N GLY A 425 9.37 -8.76 -2.34
CA GLY A 425 10.64 -8.18 -2.78
C GLY A 425 11.08 -6.90 -2.04
N CYS A 426 10.31 -6.38 -1.07
CA CYS A 426 10.75 -5.25 -0.25
C CYS A 426 11.83 -5.69 0.75
N GLY A 427 13.09 -5.38 0.46
CA GLY A 427 14.24 -5.72 1.31
C GLY A 427 14.15 -5.18 2.74
N PRO A 428 13.97 -3.86 2.95
CA PRO A 428 13.91 -3.29 4.31
C PRO A 428 12.79 -3.87 5.18
N ASP A 429 11.66 -4.23 4.60
CA ASP A 429 10.53 -4.81 5.35
C ASP A 429 10.85 -6.19 5.94
N VAL A 430 11.81 -6.92 5.38
CA VAL A 430 12.21 -8.24 5.89
C VAL A 430 12.66 -8.15 7.34
N ILE A 431 13.36 -7.07 7.70
CA ILE A 431 13.84 -6.78 9.05
C ILE A 431 12.77 -5.99 9.83
N ALA A 432 12.16 -4.98 9.19
CA ALA A 432 11.20 -4.11 9.85
C ALA A 432 10.01 -4.87 10.43
N THR A 433 9.49 -5.87 9.70
CA THR A 433 8.34 -6.66 10.12
C THR A 433 8.62 -7.45 11.41
N ASP A 434 9.84 -7.98 11.55
CA ASP A 434 10.22 -8.80 12.71
C ASP A 434 10.35 -7.91 13.97
N GLU A 435 10.93 -6.71 13.85
CA GLU A 435 11.01 -5.74 14.94
C GLU A 435 9.64 -5.17 15.32
N VAL A 436 8.81 -4.78 14.34
CA VAL A 436 7.42 -4.33 14.61
C VAL A 436 6.64 -5.41 15.36
N ARG A 437 6.78 -6.68 14.94
CA ARG A 437 6.14 -7.81 15.62
C ARG A 437 6.62 -7.94 17.06
N ALA A 438 7.92 -7.79 17.31
CA ALA A 438 8.49 -7.85 18.66
C ALA A 438 7.98 -6.70 19.55
N ILE A 439 7.92 -5.47 19.02
CA ILE A 439 7.41 -4.28 19.73
C ILE A 439 5.95 -4.50 20.18
N LEU A 440 5.10 -5.02 19.28
CA LEU A 440 3.68 -5.25 19.57
C LEU A 440 3.48 -6.44 20.52
N ALA A 441 4.21 -7.54 20.31
CA ALA A 441 4.13 -8.73 21.15
C ALA A 441 4.53 -8.44 22.60
N ALA A 442 5.52 -7.57 22.83
CA ALA A 442 5.92 -7.14 24.17
C ALA A 442 4.79 -6.42 24.95
N ALA A 443 3.81 -5.86 24.24
CA ALA A 443 2.61 -5.24 24.81
C ALA A 443 1.36 -6.14 24.74
N GLY A 444 1.52 -7.42 24.36
CA GLY A 444 0.42 -8.37 24.24
C GLY A 444 -0.45 -8.17 23.00
N LYS A 445 0.04 -7.46 21.98
CA LYS A 445 -0.67 -7.21 20.71
C LYS A 445 -0.18 -8.07 19.57
N GLY A 446 -1.10 -8.46 18.69
CA GLY A 446 -0.80 -9.15 17.45
C GLY A 446 -0.38 -8.19 16.34
N LEU A 447 0.40 -8.69 15.39
CA LEU A 447 0.66 -8.03 14.12
C LEU A 447 0.06 -8.86 12.97
N THR A 448 -0.90 -8.27 12.27
CA THR A 448 -1.40 -8.81 11.00
C THR A 448 -0.55 -8.28 9.86
N VAL A 449 0.06 -9.18 9.07
CA VAL A 449 0.90 -8.80 7.91
C VAL A 449 0.23 -9.30 6.65
N LEU A 450 -0.10 -8.36 5.76
CA LEU A 450 -0.64 -8.66 4.44
C LEU A 450 0.48 -8.50 3.43
N ARG A 451 0.94 -9.64 2.90
CA ARG A 451 1.93 -9.66 1.82
C ARG A 451 1.22 -9.49 0.48
N ILE A 452 1.61 -8.45 -0.24
CA ILE A 452 0.99 -8.00 -1.50
C ILE A 452 2.03 -8.06 -2.62
N ASP A 453 1.58 -8.34 -3.84
CA ASP A 453 2.43 -8.47 -5.03
C ASP A 453 1.63 -8.12 -6.29
N GLU A 454 2.15 -8.31 -7.51
CA GLU A 454 1.33 -8.08 -8.72
C GLU A 454 0.09 -9.00 -8.82
N ILE A 455 0.08 -10.14 -8.12
CA ILE A 455 -1.03 -11.10 -8.15
C ILE A 455 -2.03 -10.79 -7.05
N GLU A 456 -3.28 -10.53 -7.46
CA GLU A 456 -4.35 -10.19 -6.54
C GLU A 456 -5.16 -11.43 -6.08
N SER A 457 -5.26 -11.64 -4.77
CA SER A 457 -6.19 -12.61 -4.17
C SER A 457 -7.02 -11.98 -3.06
N LEU A 458 -8.02 -11.17 -3.44
CA LEU A 458 -8.83 -10.41 -2.51
C LEU A 458 -9.73 -11.25 -1.61
N GLY A 459 -10.14 -12.43 -2.08
CA GLY A 459 -10.90 -13.38 -1.26
C GLY A 459 -10.08 -13.83 -0.05
N SER A 460 -8.82 -14.20 -0.28
CA SER A 460 -7.88 -14.58 0.78
C SER A 460 -7.50 -13.42 1.69
N ALA A 461 -7.43 -12.18 1.17
CA ALA A 461 -7.11 -11.00 1.97
C ALA A 461 -8.28 -10.52 2.85
N ARG A 462 -9.53 -10.90 2.50
CA ARG A 462 -10.74 -10.57 3.28
C ARG A 462 -11.00 -11.52 4.45
N LEU A 463 -10.62 -12.79 4.29
CA LEU A 463 -10.66 -13.82 5.33
C LEU A 463 -9.53 -13.57 6.32
#